data_AF-A0A849MLL6-F1
#
_entry.id   AF-A0A849MLL6-F1
#
_cell.length_a   1.000
_cell.length_b   1.000
_cell.length_c   1.000
_cell.angle_alpha   90.00
_cell.angle_beta   90.00
_cell.angle_gamma   90.00
#
_symmetry.space_group_name_H-M   'P 1'
#
loop_
_entity.id
_entity.type
_entity.pdbx_description
1 polymer ?
#
loop_
_entity_poly.entity_id
_entity_poly.type
_entity_poly.pdbx_seq_one_letter_code
_entity_poly.pdbx_strand_id
1 'polypeptide(L)'
;MKIKSDIDSEFLDAAEQEIYQILLNQHLSYNDRWFSSPFIVRVMTLLRYIGICLSLLGITLTIYVLWNKPVWCPLWINLNYLALTFILFLVIFYFMPSIDSSLKQWSRNYAFKNCKKIAGNCVKEARKLAPYLAEYEFKANTISYYRIKSDVSTLAWTRKLKGVAFHGKRATVFFKKWTAFIPMLIVLHEKFEPVEIILDNLSIDTKSIVKAQDTINLNQK
;
A
#
# COMPACT_ATOMS: atom_id res chain seq x y z
N MET A 1 16.59 26.26 -10.37
CA MET A 1 16.99 25.35 -11.48
C MET A 1 15.76 24.95 -12.27
N LYS A 2 15.85 24.79 -13.59
CA LYS A 2 14.74 24.37 -14.45
C LYS A 2 15.06 23.04 -15.12
N ILE A 3 14.10 22.12 -15.13
CA ILE A 3 14.19 20.82 -15.83
C ILE A 3 13.07 20.79 -16.85
N LYS A 4 13.39 20.40 -18.08
CA LYS A 4 12.44 20.26 -19.17
C LYS A 4 12.39 18.81 -19.64
N SER A 5 11.21 18.35 -20.05
CA SER A 5 11.03 17.01 -20.61
C SER A 5 9.89 17.00 -21.61
N ASP A 6 10.12 16.43 -22.77
CA ASP A 6 9.12 16.24 -23.82
C ASP A 6 8.19 15.09 -23.41
N ILE A 7 6.90 15.41 -23.30
CA ILE A 7 5.87 14.48 -22.85
C ILE A 7 4.97 14.12 -24.02
N ASP A 8 5.16 12.91 -24.53
CA ASP A 8 4.27 12.27 -25.50
C ASP A 8 3.48 11.11 -24.85
N SER A 9 2.68 10.40 -25.65
CA SER A 9 1.90 9.27 -25.16
C SER A 9 2.76 8.08 -24.74
N GLU A 10 3.83 7.78 -25.48
CA GLU A 10 4.70 6.64 -25.22
C GLU A 10 5.48 6.83 -23.90
N PHE A 11 5.99 8.03 -23.68
CA PHE A 11 6.61 8.45 -22.43
C PHE A 11 5.67 8.24 -21.25
N LEU A 12 4.41 8.67 -21.37
CA LEU A 12 3.43 8.55 -20.29
C LEU A 12 3.04 7.11 -20.00
N ASP A 13 2.93 6.26 -21.01
CA ASP A 13 2.62 4.84 -20.82
C ASP A 13 3.75 4.13 -20.08
N ALA A 14 4.99 4.43 -20.41
CA ALA A 14 6.11 3.88 -19.67
C ALA A 14 6.29 4.49 -18.28
N ALA A 15 6.07 5.79 -18.11
CA ALA A 15 6.05 6.43 -16.81
C ALA A 15 4.94 5.85 -15.90
N GLU A 16 3.77 5.53 -16.45
CA GLU A 16 2.69 4.84 -15.72
C GLU A 16 3.17 3.50 -15.17
N GLN A 17 3.88 2.70 -15.98
CA GLN A 17 4.42 1.42 -15.52
C GLN A 17 5.46 1.60 -14.40
N GLU A 18 6.35 2.57 -14.50
CA GLU A 18 7.33 2.85 -13.46
C GLU A 18 6.69 3.32 -12.16
N ILE A 19 5.74 4.27 -12.25
CA ILE A 19 4.97 4.75 -11.10
C ILE A 19 4.24 3.57 -10.45
N TYR A 20 3.61 2.71 -11.24
CA TYR A 20 2.96 1.50 -10.75
C TYR A 20 3.92 0.59 -9.98
N GLN A 21 5.12 0.31 -10.50
CA GLN A 21 6.11 -0.51 -9.83
C GLN A 21 6.59 0.11 -8.51
N ILE A 22 6.84 1.43 -8.49
CA ILE A 22 7.19 2.15 -7.25
C ILE A 22 6.08 1.99 -6.21
N LEU A 23 4.83 2.27 -6.59
CA LEU A 23 3.68 2.21 -5.71
C LEU A 23 3.45 0.79 -5.18
N LEU A 24 3.55 -0.22 -6.05
CA LEU A 24 3.41 -1.62 -5.69
C LEU A 24 4.48 -2.02 -4.67
N ASN A 25 5.75 -1.71 -4.93
CA ASN A 25 6.85 -2.04 -4.02
C ASN A 25 6.66 -1.37 -2.65
N GLN A 26 6.22 -0.11 -2.61
CA GLN A 26 5.90 0.58 -1.36
C GLN A 26 4.72 -0.06 -0.63
N HIS A 27 3.68 -0.47 -1.35
CA HIS A 27 2.49 -1.09 -0.77
C HIS A 27 2.79 -2.49 -0.21
N LEU A 28 3.56 -3.30 -0.95
CA LEU A 28 4.02 -4.62 -0.48
C LEU A 28 4.90 -4.47 0.77
N SER A 29 5.87 -3.56 0.73
CA SER A 29 6.73 -3.27 1.90
C SER A 29 5.92 -2.79 3.10
N TYR A 30 4.85 -2.02 2.89
CA TYR A 30 3.94 -1.61 3.95
C TYR A 30 3.18 -2.79 4.53
N ASN A 31 2.61 -3.65 3.68
CA ASN A 31 1.87 -4.84 4.11
C ASN A 31 2.78 -5.80 4.87
N ASP A 32 4.00 -6.05 4.37
CA ASP A 32 4.94 -6.93 5.03
C ASP A 32 5.31 -6.42 6.43
N ARG A 33 5.57 -5.11 6.61
CA ARG A 33 5.78 -4.50 7.93
C ARG A 33 4.56 -4.63 8.85
N TRP A 34 3.36 -4.43 8.31
CA TRP A 34 2.12 -4.54 9.08
C TRP A 34 1.94 -5.97 9.60
N PHE A 35 2.07 -6.97 8.71
CA PHE A 35 1.88 -8.38 9.04
C PHE A 35 3.04 -9.00 9.83
N SER A 36 4.25 -8.45 9.74
CA SER A 36 5.41 -8.89 10.53
C SER A 36 5.58 -8.13 11.85
N SER A 37 4.75 -7.11 12.10
CA SER A 37 4.81 -6.34 13.34
C SER A 37 4.65 -7.27 14.56
N PRO A 38 5.61 -7.31 15.49
CA PRO A 38 5.53 -8.16 16.68
C PRO A 38 4.26 -7.91 17.49
N PHE A 39 3.77 -6.67 17.48
CA PHE A 39 2.52 -6.29 18.13
C PHE A 39 1.32 -7.01 17.49
N ILE A 40 1.18 -6.95 16.16
CA ILE A 40 0.08 -7.60 15.44
C ILE A 40 0.15 -9.12 15.61
N VAL A 41 1.33 -9.72 15.46
CA VAL A 41 1.52 -11.17 15.65
C VAL A 41 1.11 -11.60 17.06
N ARG A 42 1.52 -10.85 18.11
CA ARG A 42 1.14 -11.13 19.49
C ARG A 42 -0.37 -10.98 19.72
N VAL A 43 -0.97 -9.91 19.20
CA VAL A 43 -2.43 -9.67 19.33
C VAL A 43 -3.23 -10.78 18.66
N MET A 44 -2.87 -11.18 17.43
CA MET A 44 -3.56 -12.26 16.71
C MET A 44 -3.39 -13.62 17.43
N THR A 45 -2.19 -13.89 17.94
CA THR A 45 -1.90 -15.10 18.72
C THR A 45 -2.70 -15.13 20.02
N LEU A 46 -2.74 -14.02 20.76
CA LEU A 46 -3.50 -13.89 21.99
C LEU A 46 -5.00 -14.05 21.73
N LEU A 47 -5.53 -13.39 20.70
CA LEU A 47 -6.94 -13.48 20.30
C LEU A 47 -7.33 -14.92 19.96
N ARG A 48 -6.45 -15.66 19.26
CA ARG A 48 -6.64 -17.08 18.98
C ARG A 48 -6.77 -17.91 20.25
N TYR A 49 -5.83 -17.76 21.19
CA TYR A 49 -5.86 -18.56 22.42
C TYR A 49 -7.07 -18.22 23.29
N ILE A 50 -7.39 -16.94 23.45
CA ILE A 50 -8.60 -16.50 24.15
C ILE A 50 -9.85 -17.08 23.48
N GLY A 51 -9.95 -17.01 22.15
CA GLY A 51 -11.06 -17.55 21.38
C GLY A 51 -11.24 -19.06 21.55
N ILE A 52 -10.14 -19.82 21.53
CA ILE A 52 -10.15 -21.28 21.77
C ILE A 52 -10.60 -21.57 23.20
N CYS A 53 -10.01 -20.91 24.22
CA CYS A 53 -10.36 -21.12 25.62
C CYS A 53 -11.83 -20.81 25.89
N LEU A 54 -12.35 -19.68 25.38
CA LEU A 54 -13.75 -19.30 25.53
C LEU A 54 -14.70 -20.27 24.83
N SER A 55 -14.30 -20.78 23.66
CA SER A 55 -15.10 -21.76 22.92
C SER A 55 -15.16 -23.10 23.64
N LEU A 56 -14.04 -23.58 24.19
CA LEU A 56 -14.01 -24.80 25.01
C LEU A 56 -14.82 -24.63 26.30
N LEU A 57 -14.68 -23.48 26.99
CA LEU A 57 -15.48 -23.17 28.17
C LEU A 57 -16.97 -23.13 27.84
N GLY A 58 -17.35 -22.50 26.73
CA GLY A 58 -18.73 -22.47 26.25
C GLY A 58 -19.29 -23.85 25.94
N ILE A 59 -18.52 -24.72 25.26
CA ILE A 59 -18.92 -26.11 24.97
C ILE A 59 -19.11 -26.89 26.28
N THR A 60 -18.14 -26.85 27.19
CA THR A 60 -18.22 -27.58 28.48
C THR A 60 -19.40 -27.12 29.33
N LEU A 61 -19.65 -25.81 29.42
CA LEU A 61 -20.80 -25.26 30.11
C LEU A 61 -22.11 -25.72 29.47
N THR A 62 -22.19 -25.73 28.13
CA THR A 62 -23.39 -26.15 27.41
C THR A 62 -23.69 -27.63 27.63
N ILE A 63 -22.67 -28.49 27.60
CA ILE A 63 -22.80 -29.93 27.92
C ILE A 63 -23.25 -30.12 29.38
N TYR A 64 -22.65 -29.38 30.31
CA TYR A 64 -23.01 -29.45 31.73
C TYR A 64 -24.48 -29.06 31.98
N VAL A 65 -24.98 -28.01 31.30
CA VAL A 65 -26.38 -27.58 31.39
C VAL A 65 -27.31 -28.61 30.74
N LEU A 66 -26.95 -29.17 29.58
CA LEU A 66 -27.71 -30.23 28.92
C LEU A 66 -27.85 -31.49 29.79
N TRP A 67 -26.80 -31.83 30.53
CA TRP A 67 -26.77 -33.00 31.41
C TRP A 67 -27.61 -32.80 32.68
N ASN A 68 -27.41 -31.67 33.38
CA ASN A 68 -28.05 -31.44 34.68
C ASN A 68 -29.45 -30.84 34.59
N LYS A 69 -29.84 -30.29 33.43
CA LYS A 69 -31.13 -29.61 33.18
C LYS A 69 -31.51 -28.64 34.31
N PRO A 70 -30.67 -27.65 34.64
CA PRO A 70 -30.95 -26.73 35.73
C PRO A 70 -32.25 -25.95 35.45
N VAL A 71 -33.06 -25.76 36.49
CA VAL A 71 -34.38 -25.09 36.43
C VAL A 71 -34.29 -23.63 35.96
N TRP A 72 -33.08 -23.06 35.96
CA TRP A 72 -32.82 -21.64 35.72
C TRP A 72 -32.52 -21.34 34.24
N CYS A 73 -32.44 -22.37 33.38
CA CYS A 73 -32.21 -22.18 31.95
C CYS A 73 -33.54 -21.81 31.27
N PRO A 74 -33.63 -20.65 30.58
CA PRO A 74 -34.84 -20.29 29.86
C PRO A 74 -35.16 -21.29 28.76
N LEU A 75 -36.42 -21.74 28.68
CA LEU A 75 -36.89 -22.71 27.67
C LEU A 75 -36.72 -22.23 26.21
N TRP A 76 -36.59 -20.92 25.98
CA TRP A 76 -36.40 -20.34 24.66
C TRP A 76 -34.97 -20.46 24.13
N ILE A 77 -33.98 -20.73 24.98
CA ILE A 77 -32.59 -20.93 24.55
C ILE A 77 -32.44 -22.38 24.08
N ASN A 78 -32.32 -22.55 22.76
CA ASN A 78 -31.97 -23.85 22.20
C ASN A 78 -30.47 -24.12 22.40
N LEU A 79 -30.16 -24.86 23.46
CA LEU A 79 -28.78 -25.20 23.86
C LEU A 79 -27.99 -25.93 22.75
N ASN A 80 -28.66 -26.63 21.83
CA ASN A 80 -27.99 -27.29 20.71
C ASN A 80 -27.39 -26.26 19.72
N TYR A 81 -28.13 -25.18 19.42
CA TYR A 81 -27.61 -24.10 18.57
C TYR A 81 -26.48 -23.33 19.25
N LEU A 82 -26.55 -23.17 20.57
CA LEU A 82 -25.49 -22.54 21.35
C LEU A 82 -24.19 -23.38 21.30
N ALA A 83 -24.29 -24.70 21.53
CA ALA A 83 -23.15 -25.61 21.40
C ALA A 83 -22.55 -25.56 19.99
N LEU A 84 -23.38 -25.60 18.96
CA LEU A 84 -22.95 -25.51 17.56
C LEU A 84 -22.23 -24.18 17.27
N THR A 85 -22.69 -23.07 17.86
CA THR A 85 -22.03 -21.76 17.74
C THR A 85 -20.63 -21.78 18.35
N PHE A 86 -20.45 -22.36 19.54
CA PHE A 86 -19.12 -22.47 20.15
C PHE A 86 -18.20 -23.43 19.38
N ILE A 87 -18.73 -24.52 18.83
CA ILE A 87 -17.97 -25.42 17.95
C ILE A 87 -17.52 -24.67 16.69
N LEU A 88 -18.40 -23.88 16.07
CA LEU A 88 -18.07 -23.06 14.91
C LEU A 88 -16.95 -22.05 15.23
N PHE A 89 -17.03 -21.35 16.36
CA PHE A 89 -15.96 -20.44 16.77
C PHE A 89 -14.65 -21.17 17.05
N LEU A 90 -14.69 -22.34 17.70
CA LEU A 90 -13.50 -23.17 17.90
C LEU A 90 -12.83 -23.51 16.57
N VAL A 91 -13.60 -23.93 15.57
CA VAL A 91 -13.13 -24.22 14.22
C VAL A 91 -12.50 -22.96 13.59
N ILE A 92 -13.17 -21.81 13.66
CA ILE A 92 -12.64 -20.55 13.11
C ILE A 92 -11.30 -20.18 13.76
N PHE A 93 -11.20 -20.19 15.08
CA PHE A 93 -9.97 -19.84 15.79
C PHE A 93 -8.86 -20.89 15.59
N TYR A 94 -9.22 -22.16 15.41
CA TYR A 94 -8.27 -23.22 15.08
C TYR A 94 -7.66 -23.00 13.69
N PHE A 95 -8.47 -22.64 12.69
CA PHE A 95 -8.03 -22.38 11.31
C PHE A 95 -7.54 -20.96 11.05
N MET A 96 -7.51 -20.08 12.06
CA MET A 96 -7.05 -18.70 11.95
C MET A 96 -5.68 -18.53 11.25
N PRO A 97 -4.65 -19.37 11.49
CA PRO A 97 -3.37 -19.26 10.78
C PRO A 97 -3.49 -19.42 9.25
N SER A 98 -4.40 -20.28 8.78
CA SER A 98 -4.67 -20.47 7.34
C SER A 98 -5.48 -19.32 6.74
N ILE A 99 -6.31 -18.68 7.55
CA ILE A 99 -7.04 -17.46 7.15
C ILE A 99 -6.04 -16.31 6.98
N ASP A 100 -5.04 -16.18 7.87
CA ASP A 100 -4.03 -15.14 7.78
C ASP A 100 -3.21 -15.21 6.48
N SER A 101 -2.80 -16.40 6.03
CA SER A 101 -2.08 -16.55 4.76
C SER A 101 -2.96 -16.16 3.56
N SER A 102 -4.24 -16.54 3.60
CA SER A 102 -5.23 -16.18 2.57
C SER A 102 -5.48 -14.67 2.54
N LEU A 103 -5.59 -14.02 3.70
CA LEU A 103 -5.75 -12.57 3.83
C LEU A 103 -4.53 -11.82 3.30
N LYS A 104 -3.31 -12.30 3.55
CA LYS A 104 -2.08 -11.73 2.98
C LYS A 104 -2.09 -11.80 1.46
N GLN A 105 -2.46 -12.95 0.89
CA GLN A 105 -2.54 -13.12 -0.56
C GLN A 105 -3.64 -12.24 -1.18
N TRP A 106 -4.80 -12.17 -0.54
CA TRP A 106 -5.88 -11.29 -0.96
C TRP A 106 -5.45 -9.81 -0.93
N SER A 107 -4.78 -9.38 0.14
CA SER A 107 -4.25 -8.02 0.29
C SER A 107 -3.23 -7.69 -0.80
N ARG A 108 -2.34 -8.63 -1.16
CA ARG A 108 -1.41 -8.50 -2.30
C ARG A 108 -2.18 -8.30 -3.60
N ASN A 109 -3.13 -9.17 -3.93
CA ASN A 109 -3.96 -9.07 -5.14
C ASN A 109 -4.73 -7.75 -5.23
N TYR A 110 -5.25 -7.28 -4.10
CA TYR A 110 -5.90 -5.98 -4.02
C TYR A 110 -4.92 -4.83 -4.28
N ALA A 111 -3.72 -4.90 -3.69
CA ALA A 111 -2.65 -3.94 -3.91
C ALA A 111 -2.28 -3.79 -5.39
N PHE A 112 -2.14 -4.90 -6.12
CA PHE A 112 -1.86 -4.91 -7.56
C PHE A 112 -2.91 -4.09 -8.33
N LYS A 113 -4.20 -4.38 -8.14
CA LYS A 113 -5.29 -3.66 -8.83
C LYS A 113 -5.34 -2.20 -8.44
N ASN A 114 -5.20 -1.89 -7.15
CA ASN A 114 -5.28 -0.53 -6.64
C ASN A 114 -4.10 0.34 -7.12
N CYS A 115 -2.86 -0.18 -7.04
CA CYS A 115 -1.68 0.55 -7.48
C CYS A 115 -1.72 0.83 -8.98
N LYS A 116 -2.20 -0.11 -9.80
CA LYS A 116 -2.38 0.10 -11.24
C LYS A 116 -3.39 1.23 -11.52
N LYS A 117 -4.52 1.23 -10.81
CA LYS A 117 -5.52 2.30 -10.91
C LYS A 117 -4.97 3.66 -10.48
N ILE A 118 -4.20 3.72 -9.39
CA ILE A 118 -3.59 4.97 -8.90
C ILE A 118 -2.58 5.49 -9.93
N ALA A 119 -1.67 4.65 -10.43
CA ALA A 119 -0.68 5.04 -11.43
C ALA A 119 -1.35 5.61 -12.70
N GLY A 120 -2.38 4.94 -13.22
CA GLY A 120 -3.16 5.43 -14.36
C GLY A 120 -3.83 6.77 -14.08
N ASN A 121 -4.38 6.97 -12.87
CA ASN A 121 -4.96 8.25 -12.47
C ASN A 121 -3.91 9.37 -12.38
N CYS A 122 -2.67 9.06 -12.00
CA CYS A 122 -1.59 10.04 -11.91
C CYS A 122 -1.20 10.63 -13.27
N VAL A 123 -1.24 9.82 -14.33
CA VAL A 123 -0.90 10.26 -15.71
C VAL A 123 -2.12 10.66 -16.54
N LYS A 124 -3.34 10.38 -16.07
CA LYS A 124 -4.59 10.58 -16.84
C LYS A 124 -4.75 11.98 -17.41
N GLU A 125 -4.56 13.01 -16.58
CA GLU A 125 -4.72 14.40 -17.03
C GLU A 125 -3.55 14.87 -17.91
N ALA A 126 -2.34 14.34 -17.68
CA ALA A 126 -1.21 14.57 -18.56
C ALA A 126 -1.46 13.97 -19.95
N ARG A 127 -1.99 12.74 -20.02
CA ARG A 127 -2.27 12.01 -21.26
C ARG A 127 -3.26 12.74 -22.17
N LYS A 128 -4.29 13.38 -21.60
CA LYS A 128 -5.25 14.18 -22.37
C LYS A 128 -4.64 15.41 -23.05
N LEU A 129 -3.53 15.93 -22.52
CA LEU A 129 -2.91 17.17 -22.99
C LEU A 129 -1.71 16.92 -23.89
N ALA A 130 -1.20 15.68 -23.92
CA ALA A 130 -0.11 15.26 -24.78
C ALA A 130 -0.40 15.56 -26.28
N PRO A 131 0.62 15.91 -27.08
CA PRO A 131 2.00 16.18 -26.67
C PRO A 131 2.17 17.59 -26.05
N TYR A 132 3.10 17.72 -25.10
CA TYR A 132 3.51 19.01 -24.53
C TYR A 132 4.90 18.93 -23.90
N LEU A 133 5.52 20.07 -23.64
CA LEU A 133 6.79 20.18 -22.92
C LEU A 133 6.50 20.43 -21.43
N ALA A 134 6.92 19.51 -20.56
CA ALA A 134 6.88 19.69 -19.11
C ALA A 134 8.07 20.53 -18.66
N GLU A 135 7.84 21.59 -17.89
CA GLU A 135 8.89 22.37 -17.23
C GLU A 135 8.70 22.33 -15.71
N TYR A 136 9.72 21.89 -14.98
CA TYR A 136 9.77 21.92 -13.52
C TYR A 136 10.76 22.98 -13.08
N GLU A 137 10.27 23.97 -12.34
CA GLU A 137 11.08 25.02 -11.76
C GLU A 137 11.25 24.79 -10.26
N PHE A 138 12.51 24.62 -9.84
CA PHE A 138 12.91 24.40 -8.46
C PHE A 138 13.45 25.69 -7.86
N LYS A 139 12.80 26.17 -6.80
CA LYS A 139 13.16 27.34 -6.01
C LYS A 139 13.19 26.96 -4.53
N ALA A 140 14.39 26.85 -3.97
CA ALA A 140 14.62 26.31 -2.62
C ALA A 140 13.88 24.97 -2.44
N ASN A 141 12.99 24.85 -1.45
CA ASN A 141 12.21 23.64 -1.17
C ASN A 141 10.87 23.57 -1.94
N THR A 142 10.67 24.40 -2.96
CA THR A 142 9.42 24.47 -3.71
C THR A 142 9.66 24.10 -5.17
N ILE A 143 8.77 23.27 -5.71
CA ILE A 143 8.72 22.86 -7.10
C ILE A 143 7.44 23.37 -7.73
N SER A 144 7.58 24.09 -8.83
CA SER A 144 6.48 24.54 -9.69
C SER A 144 6.51 23.75 -10.98
N TYR A 145 5.34 23.29 -11.41
CA TYR A 145 5.17 22.52 -12.64
C TYR A 145 4.38 23.34 -13.65
N TYR A 146 4.99 23.52 -14.81
CA TYR A 146 4.45 24.22 -15.96
C TYR A 146 4.26 23.24 -17.11
N ARG A 147 3.19 23.45 -17.87
CA ARG A 147 2.92 22.75 -19.13
C ARG A 147 3.06 23.77 -20.25
N ILE A 148 3.94 23.49 -21.21
CA ILE A 148 4.19 24.37 -22.34
C ILE A 148 3.63 23.70 -23.60
N LYS A 149 2.65 24.33 -24.24
CA LYS A 149 2.04 23.86 -25.50
C LYS A 149 1.81 25.06 -26.42
N SER A 150 2.28 24.95 -27.67
CA SER A 150 2.19 26.04 -28.66
C SER A 150 2.72 27.37 -28.11
N ASP A 151 3.90 27.34 -27.49
CA ASP A 151 4.58 28.48 -26.84
C ASP A 151 3.85 29.14 -25.65
N VAL A 152 2.70 28.62 -25.24
CA VAL A 152 1.99 29.08 -24.04
C VAL A 152 2.40 28.24 -22.84
N SER A 153 3.01 28.88 -21.84
CA SER A 153 3.36 28.25 -20.57
C SER A 153 2.25 28.43 -19.54
N THR A 154 1.67 27.32 -19.07
CA THR A 154 0.61 27.31 -18.05
C THR A 154 1.11 26.68 -16.77
N LEU A 155 1.04 27.40 -15.65
CA LEU A 155 1.31 26.84 -14.32
C LEU A 155 0.21 25.84 -13.95
N ALA A 156 0.57 24.57 -13.80
CA ALA A 156 -0.37 23.52 -13.42
C ALA A 156 -0.48 23.37 -11.89
N TRP A 157 0.65 23.42 -11.18
CA TRP A 157 0.67 23.43 -9.71
C TRP A 157 2.01 23.87 -9.14
N THR A 158 2.00 24.24 -7.86
CA THR A 158 3.20 24.45 -7.04
C THR A 158 3.10 23.64 -5.75
N ARG A 159 4.19 22.99 -5.34
CA ARG A 159 4.25 22.11 -4.15
C ARG A 159 5.58 22.27 -3.42
N LYS A 160 5.56 22.03 -2.11
CA LYS A 160 6.79 21.92 -1.31
C LYS A 160 7.37 20.51 -1.45
N LEU A 161 8.65 20.41 -1.78
CA LEU A 161 9.43 19.19 -1.75
C LEU A 161 9.77 18.83 -0.31
N LYS A 162 9.33 17.64 0.11
CA LYS A 162 9.64 17.06 1.42
C LYS A 162 9.44 15.56 1.39
N GLY A 163 10.06 14.87 2.33
CA GLY A 163 9.90 13.43 2.53
C GLY A 163 10.98 12.65 1.81
N VAL A 164 10.60 11.59 1.11
CA VAL A 164 11.50 10.61 0.50
C VAL A 164 11.15 10.43 -0.97
N ALA A 165 12.16 10.21 -1.81
CA ALA A 165 11.99 10.09 -3.25
C ALA A 165 12.37 8.69 -3.74
N PHE A 166 11.50 8.10 -4.57
CA PHE A 166 11.78 6.87 -5.30
C PHE A 166 11.81 7.19 -6.78
N HIS A 167 12.90 6.85 -7.45
CA HIS A 167 13.09 7.21 -8.84
C HIS A 167 13.13 5.99 -9.75
N GLY A 168 12.43 6.11 -10.86
CA GLY A 168 12.58 5.31 -12.07
C GLY A 168 13.37 6.08 -13.13
N LYS A 169 13.32 5.62 -14.37
CA LYS A 169 13.99 6.28 -15.50
C LYS A 169 13.20 7.48 -15.99
N ARG A 170 11.87 7.41 -15.95
CA ARG A 170 10.94 8.40 -16.50
C ARG A 170 10.16 9.19 -15.45
N ALA A 171 10.15 8.69 -14.21
CA ALA A 171 9.38 9.32 -13.13
C ALA A 171 10.08 9.21 -11.78
N THR A 172 9.92 10.25 -10.96
CA THR A 172 10.26 10.23 -9.54
C THR A 172 9.00 10.45 -8.72
N VAL A 173 8.74 9.55 -7.78
CA VAL A 173 7.57 9.56 -6.90
C VAL A 173 8.02 9.90 -5.48
N PHE A 174 7.39 10.91 -4.89
CA PHE A 174 7.67 11.37 -3.54
C PHE A 174 6.65 10.85 -2.55
N PHE A 175 7.10 10.48 -1.36
CA PHE A 175 6.27 10.06 -0.25
C PHE A 175 6.59 10.88 0.99
N LYS A 176 5.62 11.03 1.90
CA LYS A 176 5.81 11.79 3.15
C LYS A 176 6.93 11.24 4.02
N LYS A 177 7.10 9.92 4.02
CA LYS A 177 8.03 9.14 4.83
C LYS A 177 8.28 7.78 4.18
N TRP A 178 9.36 7.11 4.57
CA TRP A 178 9.75 5.76 4.13
C TRP A 178 8.66 4.68 4.29
N THR A 179 7.70 4.89 5.19
CA THR A 179 6.64 3.93 5.47
C THR A 179 5.31 4.26 4.82
N ALA A 180 5.20 5.39 4.11
CA ALA A 180 3.97 5.77 3.43
C ALA A 180 3.88 5.09 2.05
N PHE A 181 2.67 4.65 1.68
CA PHE A 181 2.39 4.07 0.36
C PHE A 181 1.56 5.00 -0.54
N ILE A 182 1.11 6.15 -0.01
CA ILE A 182 0.35 7.16 -0.77
C ILE A 182 1.33 8.19 -1.33
N PRO A 183 1.38 8.38 -2.66
CA PRO A 183 2.27 9.35 -3.28
C PRO A 183 1.82 10.78 -2.95
N MET A 184 2.78 11.65 -2.68
CA MET A 184 2.55 13.09 -2.46
C MET A 184 2.73 13.91 -3.72
N LEU A 185 3.72 13.54 -4.53
CA LEU A 185 4.11 14.26 -5.72
C LEU A 185 4.74 13.28 -6.71
N ILE A 186 4.54 13.53 -8.00
CA ILE A 186 5.19 12.80 -9.08
C ILE A 186 5.83 13.84 -10.01
N VAL A 187 7.09 13.62 -10.33
CA VAL A 187 7.88 14.43 -11.27
C VAL A 187 8.23 13.54 -12.44
N LEU A 188 7.80 13.93 -13.64
CA LEU A 188 8.17 13.27 -14.89
C LEU A 188 9.48 13.88 -15.38
N HIS A 189 10.42 13.05 -15.80
CA HIS A 189 11.72 13.51 -16.32
C HIS A 189 12.27 12.51 -17.33
N GLU A 190 13.03 12.97 -18.31
CA GLU A 190 13.75 12.08 -19.24
C GLU A 190 15.06 11.55 -18.69
N LYS A 191 15.69 12.35 -17.82
CA LYS A 191 17.00 12.12 -17.22
C LYS A 191 16.89 12.37 -15.72
N PHE A 192 17.38 11.42 -14.94
CA PHE A 192 17.31 11.51 -13.48
C PHE A 192 18.38 12.43 -12.90
N GLU A 193 19.54 12.57 -13.54
CA GLU A 193 20.71 13.29 -13.03
C GLU A 193 20.39 14.74 -12.61
N PRO A 194 19.63 15.54 -13.39
CA PRO A 194 19.26 16.89 -12.97
C PRO A 194 18.34 16.90 -11.75
N VAL A 195 17.50 15.88 -11.58
CA VAL A 195 16.63 15.72 -10.41
C VAL A 195 17.46 15.30 -9.19
N GLU A 196 18.38 14.36 -9.37
CA GLU A 196 19.28 13.85 -8.33
C GLU A 196 20.08 14.98 -7.67
N ILE A 197 20.73 15.83 -8.47
CA ILE A 197 21.49 16.99 -7.97
C ILE A 197 20.61 17.89 -7.07
N ILE A 198 19.34 18.08 -7.43
CA ILE A 198 18.42 18.91 -6.64
C ILE A 198 18.03 18.21 -5.34
N LEU A 199 17.81 16.89 -5.38
CA LEU A 199 17.47 16.10 -4.21
C LEU A 199 18.63 16.07 -3.21
N ASP A 200 19.86 15.93 -3.69
CA ASP A 200 21.08 15.97 -2.87
C ASP A 200 21.24 17.33 -2.19
N ASN A 201 21.07 18.42 -2.95
CA ASN A 201 21.12 19.79 -2.40
C ASN A 201 20.04 20.06 -1.34
N LEU A 202 18.90 19.36 -1.41
CA LEU A 202 17.82 19.48 -0.43
C LEU A 202 17.91 18.44 0.70
N SER A 203 18.95 17.59 0.69
CA SER A 203 19.12 16.47 1.62
C SER A 203 17.87 15.58 1.68
N ILE A 204 17.21 15.37 0.54
CA ILE A 204 16.07 14.46 0.41
C ILE A 204 16.61 13.06 0.13
N ASP A 205 16.27 12.10 0.99
CA ASP A 205 16.74 10.72 0.89
C ASP A 205 16.12 10.03 -0.35
N THR A 206 17.00 9.48 -1.20
CA THR A 206 16.68 8.90 -2.52
C THR A 206 16.89 7.39 -2.53
N LYS A 207 15.96 6.64 -3.14
CA LYS A 207 16.14 5.21 -3.42
C LYS A 207 15.79 4.85 -4.85
N SER A 208 16.64 4.04 -5.46
CA SER A 208 16.41 3.48 -6.78
C SER A 208 15.49 2.26 -6.71
N ILE A 209 14.62 2.12 -7.71
CA ILE A 209 13.76 0.93 -7.86
C ILE A 209 14.59 -0.32 -8.13
N VAL A 210 15.72 -0.18 -8.85
CA VAL A 210 16.56 -1.29 -9.31
C VAL A 210 17.03 -2.17 -8.15
N LYS A 211 17.38 -1.57 -7.01
CA LYS A 211 17.80 -2.33 -5.82
C LYS A 211 16.63 -3.04 -5.09
N ALA A 212 15.40 -2.59 -5.29
CA ALA A 212 14.24 -3.14 -4.59
C ALA A 212 13.68 -4.42 -5.27
N GLN A 213 13.79 -4.54 -6.59
CA GLN A 213 13.30 -5.70 -7.34
C GLN A 213 14.12 -6.98 -7.08
N ASP A 214 15.44 -6.85 -6.90
CA ASP A 214 16.30 -8.00 -6.55
C ASP A 214 15.90 -8.65 -5.23
N THR A 215 15.41 -7.84 -4.28
CA THR A 215 14.96 -8.34 -2.96
C THR A 215 13.61 -9.06 -3.04
N ILE A 216 12.74 -8.66 -3.98
CA ILE A 216 11.40 -9.26 -4.14
C ILE A 216 11.49 -10.61 -4.88
N ASN A 217 12.29 -10.70 -5.93
CA ASN A 217 12.46 -11.94 -6.70
C ASN A 217 13.14 -13.06 -5.89
N LEU A 218 13.97 -12.72 -4.90
CA LEU A 218 14.57 -13.69 -3.97
C LEU A 218 13.54 -14.32 -3.01
N ASN A 219 12.45 -13.62 -2.71
CA ASN A 219 11.40 -14.10 -1.79
C ASN A 219 10.21 -14.78 -2.51
N GLN A 220 10.27 -14.89 -3.84
CA GLN A 220 9.26 -15.57 -4.67
C GLN A 220 9.69 -16.97 -5.15
N LYS A 221 10.93 -17.38 -4.86
CA LYS A 221 11.41 -18.75 -5.00
C LYS A 221 11.29 -19.49 -3.68
#